data_AF-A0A6P1EFM2-F1
#
_entry.id   AF-A0A6P1EFM2-F1
#
_cell.length_a   1.000
_cell.length_b   1.000
_cell.length_c   1.000
_cell.angle_alpha   90.00
_cell.angle_beta   90.00
_cell.angle_gamma   90.00
#
_symmetry.space_group_name_H-M   'P 1'
#
loop_
_entity.id
_entity.type
_entity.pdbx_description
1 polymer ?
#
loop_
_entity_poly.entity_id
_entity_poly.type
_entity_poly.pdbx_seq_one_letter_code
_entity_poly.pdbx_strand_id
1 'polypeptide(L)'
;MSTLQKDLDKAWPTGVLKEDRSGLLDVWRAIKDLIDAYEGKEMPADVANAIAEAIRWLVAAISEARKREEMKRELEKTLEEIDDLEEKLRENLSIDERKRVEARIKDLREQAEEFDRQLGEQKKIIDDMVDGLRQQVGSIPRPDAGPDGPRKRFSPR
;
A
#
# COMPACT_ATOMS: atom_id res chain seq x y z
N MET A 1 13.69 12.54 20.83
CA MET A 1 13.04 11.75 19.75
C MET A 1 12.72 10.36 20.29
N SER A 2 11.43 10.01 20.37
CA SER A 2 10.96 8.73 20.93
C SER A 2 11.23 7.56 19.99
N THR A 3 11.23 6.32 20.51
CA THR A 3 11.38 5.09 19.69
C THR A 3 10.26 4.96 18.67
N LEU A 4 9.02 5.28 19.05
CA LEU A 4 7.86 5.25 18.16
C LEU A 4 8.03 6.18 16.95
N GLN A 5 8.55 7.40 17.17
CA GLN A 5 8.80 8.33 16.06
C GLN A 5 9.85 7.76 15.09
N LYS A 6 10.94 7.18 15.61
CA LYS A 6 11.98 6.58 14.77
C LYS A 6 11.44 5.41 13.94
N ASP A 7 10.55 4.60 14.51
CA ASP A 7 9.96 3.47 13.80
C ASP A 7 8.92 3.92 12.77
N LEU A 8 8.13 4.96 13.09
CA LEU A 8 7.23 5.58 12.13
C LEU A 8 7.99 6.24 10.96
N ASP A 9 9.11 6.91 11.21
CA ASP A 9 9.92 7.54 10.16
C ASP A 9 10.49 6.50 9.17
N LYS A 10 10.82 5.29 9.64
CA LYS A 10 11.22 4.16 8.77
C LYS A 10 10.04 3.63 7.96
N ALA A 11 8.82 3.76 8.47
CA ALA A 11 7.57 3.38 7.81
C ALA A 11 7.07 4.47 6.82
N TRP A 12 7.97 5.25 6.24
CA TRP A 12 7.61 6.22 5.21
C TRP A 12 7.31 5.50 3.88
N PRO A 13 6.18 5.79 3.19
CA PRO A 13 5.73 5.05 2.01
C PRO A 13 6.50 5.47 0.74
N THR A 14 7.77 5.05 0.68
CA THR A 14 8.65 5.16 -0.50
C THR A 14 8.72 3.85 -1.28
N GLY A 15 8.93 3.98 -2.59
CA GLY A 15 9.02 2.83 -3.50
C GLY A 15 7.68 2.13 -3.71
N VAL A 16 6.58 2.88 -3.63
CA VAL A 16 5.21 2.38 -3.83
C VAL A 16 4.52 3.15 -4.94
N LEU A 17 3.51 2.53 -5.55
CA LEU A 17 2.69 3.15 -6.58
C LEU A 17 1.98 4.40 -6.05
N LYS A 18 1.80 5.41 -6.92
CA LYS A 18 1.10 6.66 -6.57
C LYS A 18 -0.30 6.41 -5.99
N GLU A 19 -0.99 5.40 -6.52
CA GLU A 19 -2.33 4.98 -6.12
C GLU A 19 -2.41 4.44 -4.69
N ASP A 20 -1.35 3.79 -4.21
CA ASP A 20 -1.29 3.23 -2.85
C ASP A 20 -0.73 4.25 -1.87
N ARG A 21 0.17 5.11 -2.36
CA ARG A 21 0.87 6.09 -1.54
C ARG A 21 -0.06 7.01 -0.78
N SER A 22 -1.17 7.45 -1.39
CA SER A 22 -2.09 8.38 -0.73
C SER A 22 -2.70 7.78 0.54
N GLY A 23 -3.25 6.55 0.46
CA GLY A 23 -3.86 5.89 1.60
C GLY A 23 -2.86 5.60 2.72
N LEU A 24 -1.67 5.12 2.35
CA LEU A 24 -0.58 4.85 3.30
C LEU A 24 -0.06 6.14 3.97
N LEU A 25 0.03 7.25 3.24
CA LEU A 25 0.42 8.55 3.79
C LEU A 25 -0.62 9.09 4.78
N ASP A 26 -1.91 8.90 4.51
CA ASP A 26 -2.97 9.32 5.42
C ASP A 26 -2.86 8.59 6.77
N VAL A 27 -2.65 7.27 6.73
CA VAL A 27 -2.42 6.46 7.95
C VAL A 27 -1.15 6.90 8.66
N TRP A 28 -0.04 7.06 7.94
CA TRP A 28 1.22 7.51 8.50
C TRP A 28 1.06 8.84 9.23
N ARG A 29 0.37 9.81 8.62
CA ARG A 29 0.08 11.12 9.23
C ARG A 29 -0.79 10.98 10.47
N ALA A 30 -1.83 10.15 10.42
CA ALA A 30 -2.69 9.93 11.57
C ALA A 30 -1.94 9.32 12.78
N ILE A 31 -1.01 8.38 12.54
CA ILE A 31 -0.14 7.84 13.58
C ILE A 31 0.82 8.92 14.09
N LYS A 32 1.41 9.73 13.19
CA LYS A 32 2.28 10.84 13.58
C LYS A 32 1.57 11.82 14.50
N ASP A 33 0.36 12.24 14.11
CA ASP A 33 -0.45 13.17 14.89
C ASP A 33 -0.79 12.61 16.28
N LEU A 34 -0.99 11.28 16.41
CA LEU A 34 -1.15 10.64 17.72
C LEU A 34 0.12 10.70 18.56
N ILE A 35 1.28 10.40 17.98
CA ILE A 35 2.56 10.48 18.70
C ILE A 35 2.82 11.91 19.16
N ASP A 36 2.63 12.89 18.27
CA ASP A 36 2.80 14.32 18.55
C ASP A 36 1.84 14.80 19.65
N ALA A 37 0.60 14.29 19.71
CA ALA A 37 -0.37 14.69 20.74
C ALA A 37 0.08 14.34 22.16
N TYR A 38 0.93 13.32 22.31
CA TYR A 38 1.54 12.91 23.58
C TYR A 38 2.93 13.55 23.82
N GLU A 39 3.39 14.44 22.95
CA GLU A 39 4.65 15.15 23.17
C GLU A 39 4.59 15.99 24.46
N GLY A 40 5.56 15.75 25.36
CA GLY A 40 5.60 16.41 26.67
C GLY A 40 4.54 15.92 27.68
N LYS A 41 3.77 14.88 27.36
CA LYS A 41 2.77 14.26 28.25
C LYS A 41 3.18 12.82 28.57
N GLU A 42 2.67 12.27 29.68
CA GLU A 42 2.80 10.84 29.97
C GLU A 42 1.94 10.04 28.99
N MET A 43 2.55 9.10 28.27
CA MET A 43 1.86 8.18 27.37
C MET A 43 1.57 6.87 28.10
N PRO A 44 0.29 6.49 28.27
CA PRO A 44 -0.06 5.19 28.83
C PRO A 44 0.54 4.03 28.03
N ALA A 45 0.93 2.95 28.71
CA ALA A 45 1.61 1.82 28.07
C ALA A 45 0.73 1.10 27.02
N ASP A 46 -0.58 1.01 27.27
CA ASP A 46 -1.58 0.49 26.34
C ASP A 46 -1.66 1.34 25.06
N VAL A 47 -1.62 2.67 25.19
CA VAL A 47 -1.58 3.60 24.06
C VAL A 47 -0.28 3.44 23.27
N ALA A 48 0.86 3.40 23.96
CA ALA A 48 2.16 3.20 23.33
C ALA A 48 2.22 1.87 22.55
N ASN A 49 1.68 0.80 23.13
CA ASN A 49 1.60 -0.51 22.50
C ASN A 49 0.67 -0.51 21.28
N ALA A 50 -0.49 0.16 21.36
CA ALA A 50 -1.42 0.29 20.24
C ALA A 50 -0.80 1.07 19.07
N ILE A 51 -0.08 2.16 19.36
CA ILE A 51 0.67 2.91 18.34
C ILE A 51 1.77 2.04 17.72
N ALA A 52 2.54 1.30 18.53
CA ALA A 52 3.58 0.39 18.04
C ALA A 52 3.00 -0.73 17.15
N GLU A 53 1.81 -1.22 17.49
CA GLU A 53 1.09 -2.18 16.65
C GLU A 53 0.64 -1.54 15.33
N ALA A 54 0.03 -0.36 15.35
CA ALA A 54 -0.35 0.36 14.13
C ALA A 54 0.84 0.63 13.20
N ILE A 55 2.01 0.97 13.76
CA ILE A 55 3.25 1.12 12.97
C ILE A 55 3.65 -0.20 12.30
N ARG A 56 3.57 -1.34 13.01
CA ARG A 56 3.88 -2.66 12.44
C ARG A 56 2.94 -3.03 11.29
N TRP A 57 1.64 -2.77 11.45
CA TRP A 57 0.66 -2.98 10.38
C TRP A 57 0.90 -2.04 9.19
N LEU A 58 1.26 -0.78 9.43
CA LEU A 58 1.62 0.15 8.36
C LEU A 58 2.86 -0.32 7.58
N VAL A 59 3.89 -0.84 8.27
CA VAL A 59 5.07 -1.43 7.63
C VAL A 59 4.68 -2.62 6.75
N ALA A 60 3.79 -3.49 7.23
CA ALA A 60 3.28 -4.61 6.45
C ALA A 60 2.54 -4.13 5.19
N ALA A 61 1.65 -3.12 5.31
CA ALA A 61 0.92 -2.56 4.18
C ALA A 61 1.85 -1.91 3.14
N ILE A 62 2.90 -1.22 3.59
CA ILE A 62 3.94 -0.67 2.71
C ILE A 62 4.71 -1.78 2.00
N SER A 63 4.97 -2.90 2.69
CA SER A 63 5.63 -4.05 2.10
C SER A 63 4.80 -4.67 0.98
N GLU A 64 3.48 -4.83 1.16
CA GLU A 64 2.59 -5.31 0.09
C GLU A 64 2.52 -4.31 -1.08
N ALA A 65 2.44 -3.00 -0.78
CA ALA A 65 2.47 -1.97 -1.82
C ALA A 65 3.78 -1.95 -2.63
N ARG A 66 4.92 -2.30 -2.02
CA ARG A 66 6.21 -2.46 -2.71
C ARG A 66 6.21 -3.68 -3.62
N LYS A 67 5.62 -4.80 -3.19
CA LYS A 67 5.45 -5.97 -4.08
C LYS A 67 4.58 -5.63 -5.28
N ARG A 68 3.50 -4.85 -5.08
CA ARG A 68 2.64 -4.38 -6.17
C ARG A 68 3.40 -3.49 -7.16
N GLU A 69 4.24 -2.59 -6.67
CA GLU A 69 5.15 -1.80 -7.52
C GLU A 69 6.10 -2.69 -8.33
N GLU A 70 6.69 -3.72 -7.71
CA GLU A 70 7.58 -4.66 -8.40
C GLU A 70 6.86 -5.45 -9.49
N MET A 71 5.69 -6.03 -9.18
CA MET A 71 4.84 -6.71 -10.16
C MET A 71 4.46 -5.80 -11.33
N LYS A 72 4.18 -4.51 -11.06
CA LYS A 72 3.85 -3.56 -12.14
C LYS A 72 5.04 -3.35 -13.07
N ARG A 73 6.26 -3.27 -12.53
CA ARG A 73 7.47 -3.15 -13.35
C ARG A 73 7.74 -4.41 -14.17
N GLU A 74 7.43 -5.60 -13.63
CA GLU A 74 7.52 -6.85 -14.38
C GLU A 74 6.52 -6.88 -15.53
N LEU A 75 5.27 -6.49 -15.29
CA LEU A 75 4.26 -6.34 -16.33
C LEU A 75 4.72 -5.36 -17.43
N GLU A 76 5.22 -4.18 -17.06
CA GLU A 76 5.72 -3.19 -18.02
C GLU A 76 6.84 -3.76 -18.91
N LYS A 77 7.76 -4.55 -18.34
CA LYS A 77 8.80 -5.25 -19.11
C LYS A 77 8.23 -6.34 -20.02
N THR A 78 7.24 -7.09 -19.55
CA THR A 78 6.57 -8.12 -20.36
C THR A 78 5.86 -7.50 -21.56
N LEU A 79 5.22 -6.35 -21.37
CA LEU A 79 4.57 -5.60 -22.44
C LEU A 79 5.60 -5.05 -23.44
N GLU A 80 6.73 -4.52 -22.96
CA GLU A 80 7.84 -4.09 -23.82
C GLU A 80 8.40 -5.26 -24.65
N GLU A 81 8.59 -6.45 -24.05
CA GLU A 81 9.03 -7.65 -24.80
C GLU A 81 8.01 -8.07 -25.87
N ILE A 82 6.70 -7.93 -25.59
CA ILE A 82 5.65 -8.17 -26.59
C ILE A 82 5.78 -7.18 -27.74
N ASP A 83 5.91 -5.89 -27.46
CA ASP A 83 6.03 -4.84 -28.49
C ASP A 83 7.26 -5.09 -29.39
N ASP A 84 8.40 -5.43 -28.79
CA ASP A 84 9.63 -5.78 -29.52
C ASP A 84 9.44 -7.00 -30.44
N LEU A 85 8.75 -8.04 -29.95
CA LEU A 85 8.45 -9.23 -30.74
C LEU A 85 7.43 -8.96 -31.85
N GLU A 86 6.47 -8.07 -31.62
CA GLU A 86 5.53 -7.62 -32.64
C GLU A 86 6.21 -6.80 -33.74
N GLU A 87 7.20 -5.97 -33.38
CA GLU A 87 8.04 -5.28 -34.37
C GLU A 87 8.83 -6.30 -35.20
N LYS A 88 9.43 -7.30 -34.55
CA LYS A 88 10.14 -8.39 -35.23
C LYS A 88 9.25 -9.17 -36.22
N LEU A 89 7.96 -9.33 -35.95
CA LEU A 89 7.01 -9.96 -36.88
C LEU A 89 6.78 -9.17 -38.17
N ARG A 90 7.12 -7.87 -38.20
CA ARG A 90 7.03 -7.02 -39.40
C ARG A 90 8.23 -7.18 -40.31
N GLU A 91 9.29 -7.84 -39.85
CA GLU A 91 10.46 -8.17 -40.64
C GLU A 91 10.22 -9.42 -41.53
N ASN A 92 11.09 -9.63 -42.51
CA ASN A 92 11.09 -10.83 -43.33
C ASN A 92 11.68 -12.03 -42.56
N LEU A 93 10.87 -12.61 -41.69
CA LEU A 93 11.18 -13.85 -40.97
C LEU A 93 10.89 -15.08 -41.84
N SER A 94 11.61 -16.17 -41.59
CA SER A 94 11.18 -17.49 -42.09
C SER A 94 9.85 -17.92 -41.44
N ILE A 95 9.14 -18.85 -42.08
CA ILE A 95 7.84 -19.35 -41.57
C ILE A 95 7.99 -19.95 -40.16
N ASP A 96 9.08 -20.67 -39.91
CA ASP A 96 9.33 -21.31 -38.61
C ASP A 96 9.68 -20.29 -37.53
N GLU A 97 10.45 -19.25 -37.86
CA GLU A 97 10.75 -18.15 -36.93
C GLU A 97 9.50 -17.35 -36.59
N ARG A 98 8.69 -17.01 -37.60
CA ARG A 98 7.39 -16.34 -37.40
C ARG A 98 6.51 -17.12 -36.41
N LYS A 99 6.35 -18.44 -36.61
CA LYS A 99 5.56 -19.29 -35.70
C LYS A 99 6.10 -19.29 -34.26
N ARG A 100 7.43 -19.30 -34.08
CA ARG A 100 8.04 -19.25 -32.74
C ARG A 100 7.80 -17.90 -32.06
N VAL A 101 7.93 -16.80 -32.80
CA VAL A 101 7.67 -15.45 -32.28
C VAL A 101 6.19 -15.30 -31.92
N GLU A 102 5.27 -15.74 -32.77
CA GLU A 102 3.81 -15.73 -32.50
C GLU A 102 3.47 -16.56 -31.24
N ALA A 103 4.07 -17.73 -31.06
CA ALA A 103 3.89 -18.54 -29.86
C ALA A 103 4.42 -17.83 -28.60
N ARG A 104 5.60 -17.21 -28.67
CA ARG A 104 6.17 -16.47 -27.55
C ARG A 104 5.32 -15.26 -27.16
N ILE A 105 4.81 -14.50 -28.13
CA ILE A 105 3.88 -13.39 -27.88
C ILE A 105 2.62 -13.89 -27.16
N LYS A 106 2.07 -15.03 -27.59
CA LYS A 106 0.91 -15.63 -26.94
C LYS A 106 1.19 -15.96 -25.47
N ASP A 107 2.31 -16.62 -25.19
CA ASP A 107 2.70 -16.97 -23.81
C ASP A 107 2.94 -15.74 -22.93
N LEU A 108 3.54 -14.67 -23.48
CA LEU A 108 3.77 -13.42 -22.76
C LEU A 108 2.47 -12.66 -22.50
N ARG A 109 1.51 -12.68 -23.43
CA ARG A 109 0.19 -12.08 -23.22
C ARG A 109 -0.56 -12.77 -22.09
N GLU A 110 -0.52 -14.10 -22.03
CA GLU A 110 -1.11 -14.86 -20.92
C GLU A 110 -0.43 -14.52 -19.58
N GLN A 111 0.89 -14.31 -19.56
CA GLN A 111 1.61 -13.84 -18.36
C GLN A 111 1.22 -12.41 -17.97
N ALA A 112 1.08 -11.49 -18.94
CA ALA A 112 0.68 -10.12 -18.69
C ALA A 112 -0.74 -10.04 -18.10
N GLU A 113 -1.69 -10.81 -18.61
CA GLU A 113 -3.04 -10.91 -18.07
C GLU A 113 -3.05 -11.43 -16.62
N GLU A 114 -2.21 -12.40 -16.31
CA GLU A 114 -2.06 -12.92 -14.95
C GLU A 114 -1.45 -11.87 -14.00
N PHE A 115 -0.44 -11.12 -14.44
CA PHE A 115 0.09 -9.99 -13.66
C PHE A 115 -0.97 -8.93 -13.39
N ASP A 116 -1.75 -8.54 -14.40
CA ASP A 116 -2.84 -7.57 -14.24
C ASP A 116 -3.88 -8.04 -13.21
N ARG A 117 -4.24 -9.33 -13.25
CA ARG A 117 -5.13 -9.93 -12.24
C ARG A 117 -4.53 -9.84 -10.84
N GLN A 118 -3.28 -10.25 -10.67
CA GLN A 118 -2.58 -10.22 -9.37
C GLN A 118 -2.42 -8.79 -8.84
N LEU A 119 -2.14 -7.81 -9.71
CA LEU A 119 -2.06 -6.39 -9.34
C LEU A 119 -3.39 -5.86 -8.79
N GLY A 120 -4.52 -6.30 -9.37
CA GLY A 120 -5.85 -5.98 -8.89
C GLY A 120 -6.18 -6.62 -7.54
N GLU A 121 -5.77 -7.86 -7.32
CA GLU A 121 -5.94 -8.56 -6.03
C GLU A 121 -5.11 -7.92 -4.92
N GLN A 122 -3.85 -7.60 -5.22
CA GLN A 122 -2.95 -6.92 -4.29
C GLN A 122 -3.45 -5.53 -3.92
N LYS A 123 -4.03 -4.80 -4.88
CA LYS A 123 -4.65 -3.49 -4.60
C LYS A 123 -5.74 -3.61 -3.53
N LYS A 124 -6.62 -4.61 -3.64
CA LYS A 124 -7.69 -4.85 -2.65
C LYS A 124 -7.11 -5.17 -1.27
N ILE A 125 -6.08 -6.02 -1.21
CA ILE A 125 -5.41 -6.35 0.06
C ILE A 125 -4.85 -5.08 0.72
N ILE A 126 -4.16 -4.24 -0.05
CA ILE A 126 -3.59 -2.97 0.47
C ILE A 126 -4.71 -2.04 0.95
N ASP A 127 -5.79 -1.90 0.20
CA ASP A 127 -6.92 -1.04 0.56
C ASP A 127 -7.60 -1.53 1.86
N ASP A 128 -7.83 -2.83 1.99
CA ASP A 128 -8.38 -3.45 3.20
C ASP A 128 -7.46 -3.23 4.42
N MET A 129 -6.14 -3.37 4.23
CA MET A 129 -5.15 -3.09 5.28
C MET A 129 -5.16 -1.62 5.70
N VAL A 130 -5.25 -0.70 4.74
CA VAL A 130 -5.31 0.75 5.00
C VAL A 130 -6.59 1.10 5.76
N ASP A 131 -7.74 0.53 5.39
CA ASP A 131 -9.00 0.80 6.07
C ASP A 131 -9.04 0.20 7.47
N GLY A 132 -8.50 -1.01 7.67
CA GLY A 132 -8.31 -1.59 9.00
C GLY A 132 -7.40 -0.74 9.89
N LEU A 133 -6.28 -0.25 9.33
CA LEU A 133 -5.36 0.66 10.01
C LEU A 133 -6.04 1.98 10.41
N ARG A 134 -6.83 2.59 9.51
CA ARG A 134 -7.58 3.83 9.82
C ARG A 134 -8.51 3.64 11.02
N GLN A 135 -9.22 2.51 11.07
CA GLN A 135 -10.11 2.18 12.19
C GLN A 135 -9.34 1.95 13.49
N GLN A 136 -8.21 1.23 13.42
CA GLN A 136 -7.35 0.97 14.57
C GLN A 136 -6.79 2.29 15.14
N VAL A 137 -6.19 3.13 14.30
CA VAL A 137 -5.61 4.43 14.68
C VAL A 137 -6.68 5.37 15.22
N GLY A 138 -7.87 5.39 14.61
CA GLY A 138 -9.00 6.20 15.09
C GLY A 138 -9.57 5.78 16.45
N SER A 139 -9.27 4.55 16.90
CA SER A 139 -9.73 4.01 18.19
C SER A 139 -8.75 4.27 19.34
N ILE A 140 -7.53 4.75 19.05
CA ILE A 140 -6.52 5.04 20.07
C ILE A 140 -6.91 6.34 20.80
N PRO A 141 -6.98 6.34 22.14
CA PRO A 141 -7.37 7.53 22.89
C PRO A 141 -6.33 8.65 22.73
N ARG A 142 -6.82 9.90 22.70
CA ARG A 142 -5.99 11.10 22.63
C ARG A 142 -5.93 11.80 23.99
N PRO A 143 -4.81 12.45 24.34
CA PRO A 143 -4.66 13.08 25.65
C PRO A 143 -5.55 14.32 25.84
N ASP A 144 -6.01 14.94 24.74
CA ASP A 144 -6.92 16.10 24.76
C ASP A 144 -8.39 15.72 24.54
N ALA A 145 -8.68 14.44 24.30
CA ALA A 145 -10.05 13.92 24.35
C ALA A 145 -10.40 13.70 25.83
N GLY A 146 -10.80 14.78 26.51
CA GLY A 146 -11.39 14.65 27.85
C GLY A 146 -12.57 13.66 27.86
N PRO A 147 -13.06 13.22 29.03
CA PRO A 147 -14.13 12.20 29.16
C PRO A 147 -15.49 12.60 28.54
N ASP A 148 -15.60 13.77 27.93
CA ASP A 148 -16.76 14.23 27.15
C ASP A 148 -16.46 14.20 25.64
N GLY A 149 -16.38 13.00 25.06
CA GLY A 149 -16.82 12.81 23.67
C GLY A 149 -18.28 13.29 23.53
N PRO A 150 -18.78 13.60 22.31
CA PRO A 150 -20.01 14.36 22.13
C PRO A 150 -21.16 13.68 22.87
N ARG A 151 -21.54 14.24 24.03
CA ARG A 151 -22.80 13.87 24.67
C ARG A 151 -23.86 14.13 23.62
N LYS A 152 -24.41 13.06 23.05
CA LYS A 152 -25.68 13.12 22.32
C LYS A 152 -26.66 13.75 23.31
N ARG A 153 -26.86 15.06 23.19
CA ARG A 153 -27.92 15.77 23.89
C ARG A 153 -29.21 15.30 23.25
N PHE A 154 -29.73 14.17 23.75
CA PHE A 154 -31.11 13.82 23.56
C PHE A 154 -31.93 14.94 24.21
N SER A 155 -32.48 15.82 23.37
CA SER A 155 -33.51 16.75 23.80
C SER A 155 -34.86 16.12 23.46
N PRO A 156 -35.69 15.73 24.44
CA PRO A 156 -37.04 15.31 24.16
C PRO A 156 -37.90 16.57 23.96
N ARG A 157 -38.60 16.63 22.82
CA ARG A 157 -39.87 17.35 22.68
C ARG A 157 -40.82 16.48 21.91
#